data_AF-A0AAE5H2U1-F1
#
_entry.id   AF-A0AAE5H2U1-F1
#
_cell.length_a   1.000
_cell.length_b   1.000
_cell.length_c   1.000
_cell.angle_alpha   90.00
_cell.angle_beta   90.00
_cell.angle_gamma   90.00
#
_symmetry.space_group_name_H-M   'P 1'
#
loop_
_entity.id
_entity.type
_entity.pdbx_description
1 polymer ?
#
loop_
_entity_poly.entity_id
_entity_poly.type
_entity_poly.pdbx_seq_one_letter_code
_entity_poly.pdbx_strand_id
1 'polypeptide(L)'
;MGYKDQLKQILTQFNLLKDTLKKKIDEISLSQKYSEEYKIELIKKAKEECKATQEQLTNEALKVIEEAKNAILGEKTNASKDQSFDLKLNNTLKILEMVGADLDVEELNSLVQPFKDDYYTLKILRVIFAKGMIKGINEIFGYDTIDSRIKVLDELGRTISHAFFGDIENANTLQVSIALNYISEV
;
A
#
# COMPACT_ATOMS: atom_id res chain seq x y z
N MET A 1 11.47 -8.28 12.10
CA MET A 1 10.62 -7.14 12.52
C MET A 1 9.60 -6.95 11.40
N GLY A 2 8.30 -6.92 11.70
CA GLY A 2 7.29 -6.77 10.65
C GLY A 2 7.29 -5.35 10.06
N TYR A 3 6.82 -5.18 8.82
CA TYR A 3 6.71 -3.86 8.17
C TYR A 3 5.84 -2.89 9.01
N LYS A 4 4.83 -3.41 9.72
CA LYS A 4 3.99 -2.63 10.64
C LYS A 4 4.81 -2.02 11.79
N ASP A 5 5.76 -2.77 12.34
CA ASP A 5 6.61 -2.28 13.43
C ASP A 5 7.63 -1.24 12.92
N GLN A 6 8.20 -1.47 11.73
CA GLN A 6 9.07 -0.50 11.08
C GLN A 6 8.33 0.83 10.83
N LEU A 7 7.11 0.77 10.29
CA LEU A 7 6.30 1.97 10.07
C LEU A 7 5.92 2.69 11.38
N LYS A 8 5.64 1.94 12.47
CA LYS A 8 5.43 2.53 13.80
C LYS A 8 6.68 3.24 14.34
N GLN A 9 7.86 2.67 14.12
CA GLN A 9 9.12 3.30 14.50
C GLN A 9 9.35 4.60 13.72
N ILE A 10 9.14 4.58 12.40
CA ILE A 10 9.25 5.78 11.55
C ILE A 10 8.25 6.85 11.99
N LEU A 11 7.00 6.48 12.28
CA LEU A 11 5.99 7.40 12.81
C LEU A 11 6.42 8.01 14.15
N THR A 12 7.03 7.21 15.02
CA THR A 12 7.55 7.69 16.31
C THR A 12 8.67 8.71 16.10
N GLN A 13 9.62 8.43 15.20
CA GLN A 13 10.70 9.36 14.85
C GLN A 13 10.17 10.66 14.24
N PHE A 14 9.15 10.56 13.37
CA PHE A 14 8.49 11.73 12.78
C PHE A 14 7.79 12.58 13.85
N ASN A 15 7.08 11.98 14.79
CA ASN A 15 6.46 12.70 15.91
C ASN A 15 7.51 13.39 16.80
N LEU A 16 8.65 12.74 17.07
CA LEU A 16 9.76 13.36 17.80
C LEU A 16 10.34 14.57 17.07
N LEU A 17 10.50 14.49 15.74
CA LEU A 17 10.94 15.61 14.91
C LEU A 17 9.94 16.77 14.98
N LYS A 18 8.64 16.46 14.86
CA LYS A 18 7.54 17.43 14.98
C LYS A 18 7.54 18.13 16.35
N ASP A 19 7.64 17.37 17.43
CA ASP A 19 7.64 17.91 18.80
C ASP A 19 8.89 18.76 19.06
N THR A 20 10.04 18.36 18.52
CA THR A 20 11.29 19.12 18.64
C THR A 20 11.20 20.44 17.91
N LEU A 21 10.67 20.45 16.68
CA LEU A 21 10.45 21.69 15.95
C LEU A 21 9.45 22.58 16.69
N LYS A 22 8.34 22.03 17.18
CA LYS A 22 7.33 22.80 17.91
C LYS A 22 7.92 23.52 19.12
N LYS A 23 8.72 22.81 19.94
CA LYS A 23 9.43 23.42 21.07
C LYS A 23 10.36 24.54 20.63
N LYS A 24 11.12 24.34 19.55
CA LYS A 24 12.04 25.36 19.00
C LYS A 24 11.27 26.60 18.50
N ILE A 25 10.11 26.40 17.88
CA ILE A 25 9.23 27.49 17.45
C ILE A 25 8.67 28.23 18.67
N ASP A 26 8.16 27.51 19.68
CA ASP A 26 7.64 28.11 20.91
C ASP A 26 8.71 28.94 21.64
N GLU A 27 9.96 28.46 21.70
CA GLU A 27 11.10 29.19 22.25
C GLU A 27 11.42 30.48 21.47
N ILE A 28 11.38 30.44 20.14
CA ILE A 28 11.58 31.62 19.28
C ILE A 28 10.43 32.62 19.47
N SER A 29 9.19 32.15 19.49
CA SER A 29 7.99 32.98 19.62
C SER A 29 7.92 33.70 20.97
N LEU A 30 8.26 33.01 22.06
CA LEU A 30 8.25 33.56 23.42
C LEU A 30 9.48 34.43 23.74
N SER A 31 10.51 34.42 22.89
CA SER A 31 11.72 35.22 23.09
C SER A 31 11.41 36.72 23.01
N GLN A 32 11.73 37.47 24.07
CA GLN A 32 11.70 38.94 24.07
C GLN A 32 12.92 39.57 23.40
N LYS A 33 13.88 38.75 22.95
CA LYS A 33 15.16 39.24 22.40
C LYS A 33 15.10 39.63 20.91
N TYR A 34 14.02 39.27 20.23
CA TYR A 34 13.92 39.35 18.77
C TYR A 34 12.73 40.20 18.34
N SER A 35 12.88 40.96 17.24
CA SER A 35 11.75 41.57 16.55
C SER A 35 10.86 40.48 15.94
N GLU A 36 9.58 40.80 15.73
CA GLU A 36 8.63 39.85 15.13
C GLU A 36 9.07 39.38 13.72
N GLU A 37 9.62 40.28 12.91
CA GLU A 37 10.16 39.96 11.58
C GLU A 37 11.31 38.94 11.67
N TYR A 38 12.22 39.11 12.64
CA TYR A 38 13.34 38.20 12.81
C TYR A 38 12.91 36.83 13.39
N LYS A 39 11.87 36.79 14.22
CA LYS A 39 11.28 35.53 14.69
C LYS A 39 10.74 34.70 13.52
N ILE A 40 10.08 35.32 12.55
CA ILE A 40 9.56 34.65 11.35
C ILE A 40 10.71 34.02 10.54
N GLU A 41 11.82 34.73 10.36
CA GLU A 41 12.99 34.18 9.67
C GLU A 41 13.63 33.00 10.41
N LEU A 42 13.74 33.10 11.74
CA LEU A 42 14.27 32.01 12.58
C LEU A 42 13.38 30.77 12.53
N ILE A 43 12.05 30.94 12.56
CA ILE A 43 11.08 29.84 12.41
C ILE A 43 11.23 29.19 11.04
N LYS A 44 11.34 29.99 9.97
CA LYS A 44 11.55 29.47 8.61
C LYS A 44 12.83 28.65 8.53
N LYS A 45 13.93 29.13 9.09
CA LYS A 45 15.21 28.41 9.13
C LYS A 45 15.10 27.10 9.92
N ALA A 46 14.40 27.11 11.06
CA ALA A 46 14.17 25.89 11.85
C ALA A 46 13.36 24.84 11.08
N LYS A 47 12.37 25.26 10.27
CA LYS A 47 11.63 24.37 9.37
C LYS A 47 12.53 23.80 8.27
N GLU A 48 13.35 24.64 7.64
CA GLU A 48 14.30 24.22 6.60
C GLU A 48 15.31 23.19 7.11
N GLU A 49 15.81 23.36 8.35
CA GLU A 49 16.71 22.40 9.02
C GLU A 49 16.07 21.02 9.21
N CYS A 50 14.75 20.95 9.41
CA CYS A 50 14.03 19.69 9.60
C CYS A 50 13.65 19.02 8.27
N LYS A 51 13.68 19.75 7.16
CA LYS A 51 13.15 19.29 5.87
C LYS A 51 13.89 18.05 5.34
N ALA A 52 15.21 18.01 5.47
CA ALA A 52 16.00 16.86 5.03
C ALA A 52 15.64 15.57 5.80
N THR A 53 15.49 15.67 7.13
CA THR A 53 15.08 14.56 7.98
C THR A 53 13.64 14.13 7.69
N GLN A 54 12.74 15.08 7.48
CA GLN A 54 11.35 14.84 7.07
C GLN A 54 11.27 14.06 5.75
N GLU A 55 12.02 14.49 4.73
CA GLU A 55 12.10 13.81 3.44
C GLU A 55 12.68 12.39 3.58
N GLN A 56 13.72 12.22 4.40
CA GLN A 56 14.31 10.91 4.68
C GLN A 56 13.28 9.95 5.29
N LEU A 57 12.60 10.36 6.36
CA LEU A 57 11.57 9.54 7.03
C LEU A 57 10.41 9.20 6.09
N THR A 58 10.04 10.12 5.22
CA THR A 58 8.98 9.90 4.22
C THR A 58 9.39 8.83 3.22
N ASN A 59 10.59 8.96 2.65
CA ASN A 59 11.10 8.01 1.68
C ASN A 59 11.31 6.62 2.30
N GLU A 60 11.75 6.56 3.54
CA GLU A 60 11.89 5.30 4.28
C GLU A 60 10.54 4.62 4.49
N ALA A 61 9.51 5.36 4.91
CA ALA A 61 8.16 4.83 5.09
C ALA A 61 7.57 4.29 3.78
N LEU A 62 7.72 5.05 2.68
CA LEU A 62 7.25 4.61 1.36
C LEU A 62 7.99 3.38 0.87
N LYS A 63 9.29 3.28 1.13
CA LYS A 63 10.09 2.10 0.80
C LYS A 63 9.59 0.86 1.55
N VAL A 64 9.30 0.97 2.85
CA VAL A 64 8.75 -0.15 3.64
C VAL A 64 7.40 -0.60 3.09
N ILE A 65 6.56 0.33 2.63
CA ILE A 65 5.28 0.02 1.97
C ILE A 65 5.50 -0.74 0.66
N GLU A 66 6.44 -0.31 -0.18
CA GLU A 66 6.78 -1.02 -1.42
C GLU A 66 7.34 -2.42 -1.14
N GLU A 67 8.21 -2.57 -0.15
CA GLU A 67 8.72 -3.88 0.28
C GLU A 67 7.59 -4.80 0.76
N ALA A 68 6.63 -4.28 1.54
CA ALA A 68 5.46 -5.03 1.97
C ALA A 68 4.57 -5.46 0.78
N LYS A 69 4.35 -4.58 -0.19
CA LYS A 69 3.60 -4.91 -1.42
C LYS A 69 4.30 -6.02 -2.23
N ASN A 70 5.62 -5.92 -2.37
CA ASN A 70 6.42 -6.92 -3.07
C ASN A 70 6.40 -8.28 -2.36
N ALA A 71 6.43 -8.30 -1.02
CA ALA A 71 6.29 -9.53 -0.25
C ALA A 71 4.93 -10.20 -0.49
N ILE A 72 3.84 -9.42 -0.46
CA ILE A 72 2.47 -9.91 -0.74
C ILE A 72 2.36 -10.48 -2.16
N LEU A 73 2.96 -9.82 -3.15
CA LEU A 73 2.98 -10.31 -4.53
C LEU A 73 3.85 -11.59 -4.66
N GLY A 74 4.96 -11.65 -3.93
CA GLY A 74 5.89 -12.78 -3.91
C GLY A 74 5.29 -14.08 -3.33
N GLU A 75 4.28 -13.98 -2.46
CA GLU A 75 3.57 -15.14 -1.89
C GLU A 75 2.92 -16.05 -2.95
N LYS A 76 2.64 -15.55 -4.17
CA LYS A 76 1.89 -16.29 -5.21
C LYS A 76 2.50 -16.24 -6.63
N THR A 77 3.79 -15.93 -6.75
CA THR A 77 4.51 -15.94 -8.04
C THR A 77 5.25 -17.25 -8.36
N ASN A 78 5.10 -18.29 -7.52
CA ASN A 78 5.88 -19.52 -7.66
C ASN A 78 5.27 -20.59 -8.60
N ALA A 79 4.34 -20.21 -9.48
CA ALA A 79 3.87 -21.14 -10.50
C ALA A 79 4.95 -21.29 -11.60
N SER A 80 5.42 -22.53 -11.81
CA SER A 80 6.31 -22.83 -12.94
C SER A 80 5.55 -22.63 -14.25
N LYS A 81 5.98 -21.64 -15.06
CA LYS A 81 5.40 -21.33 -16.37
C LYS A 81 6.08 -22.15 -17.45
N ASP A 82 5.82 -23.45 -17.42
CA ASP A 82 6.32 -24.41 -18.42
C ASP A 82 5.35 -24.55 -19.61
N GLN A 83 5.70 -25.39 -20.58
CA GLN A 83 4.80 -25.66 -21.72
C GLN A 83 3.44 -26.25 -21.31
N SER A 84 3.36 -26.95 -20.16
CA SER A 84 2.09 -27.48 -19.67
C SER A 84 1.18 -26.35 -19.19
N PHE A 85 1.75 -25.31 -18.57
CA PHE A 85 1.03 -24.11 -18.16
C PHE A 85 0.40 -23.38 -19.37
N ASP A 86 1.18 -23.12 -20.42
CA ASP A 86 0.69 -22.43 -21.62
C ASP A 86 -0.41 -23.21 -22.34
N LEU A 87 -0.27 -24.55 -22.40
CA LEU A 87 -1.31 -25.42 -22.96
C LEU A 87 -2.60 -25.35 -22.15
N LYS A 88 -2.53 -25.38 -20.81
CA LYS A 88 -3.71 -25.26 -19.94
C LYS A 88 -4.37 -23.89 -20.09
N LEU A 89 -3.59 -22.81 -20.21
CA LEU A 89 -4.12 -21.47 -20.43
C LEU A 89 -4.85 -21.36 -21.78
N ASN A 90 -4.23 -21.83 -22.86
CA ASN A 90 -4.84 -21.85 -24.19
C ASN A 90 -6.12 -22.68 -24.23
N ASN A 91 -6.12 -23.85 -23.59
CA ASN A 91 -7.33 -24.68 -23.49
C ASN A 91 -8.44 -23.96 -22.72
N THR A 92 -8.10 -23.29 -21.63
CA THR A 92 -9.05 -22.51 -20.82
C THR A 92 -9.66 -21.36 -21.63
N LEU A 93 -8.82 -20.57 -22.32
CA LEU A 93 -9.28 -19.48 -23.19
C LEU A 93 -10.19 -19.99 -24.32
N LYS A 94 -9.83 -21.11 -24.94
CA LYS A 94 -10.63 -21.71 -26.02
C LYS A 94 -11.99 -22.21 -25.53
N ILE A 95 -12.05 -22.81 -24.33
CA ILE A 95 -13.32 -23.24 -23.73
C ILE A 95 -14.22 -22.03 -23.45
N LEU A 96 -13.64 -20.92 -22.96
CA LEU A 96 -14.38 -19.68 -22.75
C LEU A 96 -14.90 -19.08 -24.06
N GLU A 97 -14.12 -19.14 -25.14
CA GLU A 97 -14.56 -18.69 -26.46
C GLU A 97 -15.70 -19.55 -27.02
N MET A 98 -15.69 -20.86 -26.74
CA MET A 98 -16.67 -21.81 -27.27
C MET A 98 -17.97 -21.86 -26.45
N VAL A 99 -17.89 -21.83 -25.12
CA VAL A 99 -19.03 -22.04 -24.21
C VAL A 99 -19.48 -20.73 -23.57
N GLY A 100 -18.56 -19.82 -23.29
CA GLY A 100 -18.87 -18.47 -22.80
C GLY A 100 -19.68 -18.45 -21.51
N ALA A 101 -20.84 -17.78 -21.55
CA ALA A 101 -21.70 -17.53 -20.39
C ALA A 101 -22.51 -18.76 -19.92
N ASP A 102 -22.50 -19.85 -20.70
CA ASP A 102 -23.26 -21.08 -20.39
C ASP A 102 -22.49 -22.04 -19.48
N LEU A 103 -21.24 -21.72 -19.10
CA LEU A 103 -20.45 -22.52 -18.16
C LEU A 103 -21.07 -22.49 -16.76
N ASP A 104 -21.18 -23.67 -16.14
CA ASP A 104 -21.59 -23.79 -14.75
C ASP A 104 -20.42 -23.57 -13.76
N VAL A 105 -20.75 -23.50 -12.47
CA VAL A 105 -19.77 -23.21 -11.41
C VAL A 105 -18.72 -24.31 -11.27
N GLU A 106 -19.07 -25.58 -11.51
CA GLU A 106 -18.14 -26.71 -11.40
C GLU A 106 -17.16 -26.75 -12.57
N GLU A 107 -17.66 -26.46 -13.78
CA GLU A 107 -16.86 -26.34 -15.00
C GLU A 107 -15.86 -25.19 -14.87
N LEU A 108 -16.30 -24.02 -14.41
CA LEU A 108 -15.42 -22.87 -14.18
C LEU A 108 -14.38 -23.15 -13.11
N ASN A 109 -14.76 -23.81 -12.01
CA ASN A 109 -13.82 -24.19 -10.97
C ASN A 109 -12.72 -25.12 -11.52
N SER A 110 -13.12 -26.09 -12.35
CA SER A 110 -12.19 -27.01 -13.02
C SER A 110 -11.23 -26.30 -13.97
N LEU A 111 -11.69 -25.22 -14.63
CA LEU A 111 -10.86 -24.40 -15.53
C LEU A 111 -9.82 -23.56 -14.77
N VAL A 112 -10.14 -23.05 -13.59
CA VAL A 112 -9.23 -22.17 -12.84
C VAL A 112 -8.29 -22.92 -11.91
N GLN A 113 -8.66 -24.15 -11.51
CA GLN A 113 -7.91 -24.97 -10.56
C GLN A 113 -6.44 -25.20 -10.92
N PRO A 114 -6.05 -25.35 -12.21
CA PRO A 114 -4.64 -25.46 -12.58
C PRO A 114 -3.80 -24.21 -12.30
N PHE A 115 -4.45 -23.05 -12.09
CA PHE A 115 -3.81 -21.76 -11.86
C PHE A 115 -3.94 -21.27 -10.42
N LYS A 116 -4.45 -22.09 -9.48
CA LYS A 116 -4.72 -21.69 -8.09
C LYS A 116 -3.55 -21.01 -7.36
N ASP A 117 -2.32 -21.32 -7.79
CA ASP A 117 -1.07 -20.81 -7.22
C ASP A 117 -0.43 -19.68 -8.07
N ASP A 118 -1.02 -19.31 -9.22
CA ASP A 118 -0.63 -18.14 -10.04
C ASP A 118 -1.66 -17.01 -9.87
N TYR A 119 -1.31 -16.07 -8.99
CA TYR A 119 -2.17 -14.92 -8.72
C TYR A 119 -2.49 -14.09 -9.96
N TYR A 120 -1.49 -13.83 -10.81
CA TYR A 120 -1.68 -12.94 -11.96
C TYR A 120 -2.62 -13.57 -12.98
N THR A 121 -2.49 -14.87 -13.22
CA THR A 121 -3.39 -15.60 -14.11
C THR A 121 -4.80 -15.65 -13.55
N LEU A 122 -4.97 -15.96 -12.25
CA LEU A 122 -6.30 -15.94 -11.61
C LEU A 122 -6.95 -14.55 -11.66
N LYS A 123 -6.18 -13.48 -11.44
CA LYS A 123 -6.66 -12.10 -11.54
C LYS A 123 -7.18 -11.79 -12.94
N ILE A 124 -6.44 -12.18 -13.99
CA ILE A 124 -6.85 -11.98 -15.38
C ILE A 124 -8.11 -12.80 -15.70
N LEU A 125 -8.13 -14.08 -15.32
CA LEU A 125 -9.29 -14.95 -15.54
C LEU A 125 -10.54 -14.42 -14.84
N ARG A 126 -10.41 -13.93 -13.60
CA ARG A 126 -11.51 -13.27 -12.87
C ARG A 126 -12.09 -12.09 -13.64
N VAL A 127 -11.24 -11.23 -14.21
CA VAL A 127 -11.68 -10.07 -15.00
C VAL A 127 -12.39 -10.52 -16.28
N ILE A 128 -11.86 -11.54 -16.96
CA ILE A 128 -12.48 -12.10 -18.16
C ILE A 128 -13.86 -12.67 -17.84
N PHE A 129 -13.98 -13.45 -16.77
CA PHE A 129 -15.25 -14.09 -16.40
C PHE A 129 -16.28 -13.06 -15.96
N ALA A 130 -15.85 -12.01 -15.24
CA ALA A 130 -16.72 -10.90 -14.83
C ALA A 130 -17.29 -10.13 -16.04
N LYS A 131 -16.47 -9.93 -17.08
CA LYS A 131 -16.94 -9.33 -18.34
C LYS A 131 -17.91 -10.25 -19.08
N GLY A 132 -17.72 -11.56 -18.99
CA GLY A 132 -18.62 -12.57 -19.56
C GLY A 132 -19.96 -12.75 -18.82
N MET A 133 -20.21 -11.98 -17.74
CA MET A 133 -21.39 -12.10 -16.88
C MET A 133 -21.64 -13.52 -16.34
N ILE A 134 -20.58 -14.29 -16.14
CA ILE A 134 -20.67 -15.66 -15.67
C ILE A 134 -21.11 -15.68 -14.20
N LYS A 135 -22.05 -16.55 -13.83
CA LYS A 135 -22.54 -16.68 -12.44
C LYS A 135 -21.51 -17.43 -11.57
N GLY A 136 -21.51 -17.20 -10.25
CA GLY A 136 -20.66 -17.93 -9.30
C GLY A 136 -19.18 -17.49 -9.22
N ILE A 137 -18.78 -16.41 -9.90
CA ILE A 137 -17.37 -15.93 -9.90
C ILE A 137 -16.81 -15.74 -8.48
N ASN A 138 -17.61 -15.21 -7.55
CA ASN A 138 -17.15 -15.00 -6.17
C ASN A 138 -16.98 -16.32 -5.40
N GLU A 139 -17.67 -17.39 -5.78
CA GLU A 139 -17.55 -18.72 -5.17
C GLU A 139 -16.24 -19.40 -5.64
N ILE A 140 -15.82 -19.12 -6.88
CA ILE A 140 -14.65 -19.72 -7.52
C ILE A 140 -13.35 -18.98 -7.18
N PHE A 141 -13.35 -17.65 -7.30
CA PHE A 141 -12.14 -16.84 -7.08
C PHE A 141 -12.04 -16.29 -5.64
N GLY A 142 -13.11 -16.35 -4.86
CA GLY A 142 -13.19 -15.67 -3.57
C GLY A 142 -13.08 -14.15 -3.67
N TYR A 143 -12.97 -13.49 -2.52
CA TYR A 143 -12.55 -12.10 -2.46
C TYR A 143 -11.05 -11.99 -2.75
N ASP A 144 -10.65 -11.01 -3.57
CA ASP A 144 -9.23 -10.81 -3.86
C ASP A 144 -8.53 -10.22 -2.64
N THR A 145 -8.07 -11.10 -1.75
CA THR A 145 -7.38 -10.72 -0.52
C THR A 145 -6.04 -10.06 -0.81
N ILE A 146 -5.41 -10.36 -1.95
CA ILE A 146 -4.12 -9.80 -2.34
C ILE A 146 -4.31 -8.38 -2.86
N ASP A 147 -5.19 -8.14 -3.84
CA ASP A 147 -5.50 -6.77 -4.30
C ASP A 147 -6.08 -5.93 -3.16
N SER A 148 -6.87 -6.51 -2.26
CA SER A 148 -7.37 -5.80 -1.08
C SER A 148 -6.23 -5.38 -0.15
N ARG A 149 -5.29 -6.28 0.17
CA ARG A 149 -4.11 -5.96 1.00
C ARG A 149 -3.24 -4.90 0.33
N ILE A 150 -3.01 -4.99 -0.98
CA ILE A 150 -2.25 -4.00 -1.75
C ILE A 150 -2.94 -2.64 -1.74
N LYS A 151 -4.26 -2.58 -1.94
CA LYS A 151 -5.02 -1.32 -1.88
C LYS A 151 -4.92 -0.64 -0.51
N VAL A 152 -5.01 -1.41 0.58
CA VAL A 152 -4.82 -0.89 1.93
C VAL A 152 -3.42 -0.28 2.10
N LEU A 153 -2.39 -0.93 1.56
CA LEU A 153 -1.02 -0.40 1.58
C LEU A 153 -0.85 0.85 0.71
N ASP A 154 -1.49 0.92 -0.46
CA ASP A 154 -1.49 2.13 -1.31
C ASP A 154 -2.20 3.30 -0.63
N GLU A 155 -3.33 3.06 0.03
CA GLU A 155 -4.04 4.07 0.82
C GLU A 155 -3.22 4.56 2.01
N LEU A 156 -2.50 3.66 2.69
CA LEU A 156 -1.52 4.02 3.71
C LEU A 156 -0.41 4.91 3.11
N GLY A 157 0.16 4.52 1.98
CA GLY A 157 1.22 5.28 1.31
C GLY A 157 0.78 6.70 0.93
N ARG A 158 -0.45 6.86 0.45
CA ARG A 158 -1.05 8.20 0.22
C ARG A 158 -1.20 8.98 1.52
N THR A 159 -1.71 8.33 2.57
CA THR A 159 -1.90 8.96 3.88
C THR A 159 -0.58 9.44 4.47
N ILE A 160 0.46 8.61 4.42
CA ILE A 160 1.82 8.97 4.86
C ILE A 160 2.37 10.10 4.00
N SER A 161 2.24 10.03 2.68
CA SER A 161 2.73 11.08 1.79
C SER A 161 2.07 12.42 2.11
N HIS A 162 0.74 12.46 2.30
CA HIS A 162 0.03 13.68 2.67
C HIS A 162 0.41 14.21 4.05
N ALA A 163 0.55 13.32 5.04
CA ALA A 163 0.92 13.72 6.39
C ALA A 163 2.37 14.19 6.48
N PHE A 164 3.29 13.55 5.76
CA PHE A 164 4.73 13.74 5.92
C PHE A 164 5.35 14.70 4.90
N PHE A 165 4.75 14.95 3.72
CA PHE A 165 5.25 16.00 2.79
C PHE A 165 4.74 17.41 3.12
N GLY A 166 3.67 17.52 3.93
CA GLY A 166 3.09 18.79 4.30
C GLY A 166 3.94 19.62 5.28
N ASP A 167 3.37 20.73 5.75
CA ASP A 167 3.96 21.47 6.87
C ASP A 167 3.98 20.57 8.12
N ILE A 168 5.17 20.25 8.61
CA ILE A 168 5.40 19.29 9.68
C ILE A 168 4.65 19.65 10.98
N GLU A 169 4.43 20.94 11.25
CA GLU A 169 3.61 21.40 12.39
C GLU A 169 2.17 20.93 12.28
N ASN A 170 1.63 20.96 11.06
CA ASN A 170 0.25 20.64 10.74
C ASN A 170 0.06 19.18 10.28
N ALA A 171 1.12 18.38 10.29
CA ALA A 171 1.09 16.97 9.90
C ALA A 171 0.06 16.19 10.73
N ASN A 172 -0.89 15.53 10.05
CA ASN A 172 -1.93 14.71 10.68
C ASN A 172 -1.43 13.28 10.97
N THR A 173 -0.56 13.16 11.97
CA THR A 173 0.06 11.89 12.37
C THR A 173 -0.93 10.91 13.02
N LEU A 174 -2.06 11.43 13.54
CA LEU A 174 -3.15 10.61 14.06
C LEU A 174 -3.80 9.77 12.96
N GLN A 175 -4.07 10.36 11.80
CA GLN A 175 -4.65 9.64 10.66
C GLN A 175 -3.71 8.51 10.18
N VAL A 176 -2.40 8.75 10.17
CA VAL A 176 -1.39 7.73 9.87
C VAL A 176 -1.44 6.61 10.91
N SER A 177 -1.50 6.94 12.21
CA SER A 177 -1.59 5.95 13.28
C SER A 177 -2.85 5.09 13.18
N ILE A 178 -3.99 5.69 12.81
CA ILE A 178 -5.25 4.98 12.62
C ILE A 178 -5.13 4.03 11.41
N ALA A 179 -4.63 4.53 10.28
CA ALA A 179 -4.43 3.71 9.08
C ALA A 179 -3.49 2.52 9.33
N LEU A 180 -2.42 2.72 10.09
CA LEU A 180 -1.49 1.65 10.48
C LEU A 180 -2.15 0.54 11.31
N ASN A 181 -3.16 0.86 12.13
CA ASN A 181 -3.86 -0.12 12.93
C ASN A 181 -4.77 -1.03 12.10
N TYR A 182 -5.28 -0.55 10.97
CA TYR A 182 -6.12 -1.31 10.05
C TYR A 182 -5.35 -2.29 9.17
N ILE A 183 -4.02 -2.20 9.15
CA ILE A 183 -3.19 -3.16 8.43
C ILE A 183 -3.09 -4.43 9.29
N SER A 184 -3.61 -5.52 8.74
CA SER A 184 -3.46 -6.87 9.31
C SER A 184 -1.98 -7.21 9.41
N GLU A 185 -1.59 -7.89 10.49
CA GLU A 185 -0.28 -8.54 10.55
C GLU A 185 -0.24 -9.62 9.47
N VAL A 186 0.63 -9.44 8.48
CA VAL A 186 1.03 -10.46 7.52
C VAL A 186 2.25 -11.17 8.11
#